data_AF-A0A520CEH7-F1
#
_entry.id   AF-A0A520CEH7-F1
#
_cell.length_a   1.000
_cell.length_b   1.000
_cell.length_c   1.000
_cell.angle_alpha   90.00
_cell.angle_beta   90.00
_cell.angle_gamma   90.00
#
_symmetry.space_group_name_H-M   'P 1'
#
loop_
_entity.id
_entity.type
_entity.pdbx_description
1 polymer ?
#
loop_
_entity_poly.entity_id
_entity_poly.type
_entity_poly.pdbx_seq_one_letter_code
_entity_poly.pdbx_strand_id
1 'polypeptide(L)' 'MNLDDEALAATAYVLRQRAKLGDREARRTVNEVEAELTRRIGPTPSQMGALMPVGRTTTHRPWWRLW' A
#
# COMPACT_ATOMS: atom_id res chain seq x y z
N MET A 1 -1.65 20.48 -11.18
CA MET A 1 -3.01 20.06 -10.78
C MET A 1 -2.99 19.82 -9.28
N ASN A 2 -3.60 20.69 -8.49
CA ASN A 2 -3.78 20.46 -7.07
C ASN A 2 -5.18 19.85 -6.90
N LEU A 3 -5.27 18.53 -6.74
CA LEU A 3 -6.53 17.88 -6.39
C LEU A 3 -6.92 18.33 -4.99
N ASP A 4 -8.19 18.63 -4.79
CA ASP A 4 -8.77 18.84 -3.46
C ASP A 4 -8.64 17.55 -2.64
N ASP A 5 -8.55 17.64 -1.32
CA ASP A 5 -8.23 16.50 -0.45
C ASP A 5 -9.32 15.42 -0.52
N GLU A 6 -10.57 15.81 -0.72
CA GLU A 6 -11.69 14.91 -0.96
C GLU A 6 -11.58 14.19 -2.31
N ALA A 7 -11.18 14.90 -3.36
CA ALA A 7 -10.94 14.30 -4.68
C ALA A 7 -9.73 13.35 -4.65
N LEU A 8 -8.71 13.67 -3.86
CA LEU A 8 -7.55 12.81 -3.64
C LEU A 8 -7.96 11.52 -2.90
N ALA A 9 -8.79 11.62 -1.87
CA ALA A 9 -9.34 10.47 -1.14
C ALA A 9 -10.22 9.57 -2.02
N ALA A 10 -11.10 10.16 -2.84
CA ALA A 10 -11.92 9.43 -3.79
C ALA A 10 -11.08 8.68 -4.84
N THR A 11 -10.03 9.33 -5.35
CA THR A 11 -9.09 8.74 -6.29
C THR A 11 -8.35 7.56 -5.67
N ALA A 12 -7.87 7.71 -4.43
CA ALA A 12 -7.24 6.64 -3.67
C ALA A 12 -8.18 5.43 -3.53
N TYR A 13 -9.44 5.67 -3.17
CA TYR A 13 -10.44 4.61 -3.03
C TYR A 13 -10.66 3.82 -4.33
N VAL A 14 -10.84 4.49 -5.46
CA VAL A 14 -11.04 3.84 -6.77
C VAL A 14 -9.81 3.00 -7.16
N LEU A 15 -8.60 3.55 -6.96
CA LEU A 15 -7.35 2.82 -7.22
C LEU A 15 -7.21 1.59 -6.34
N ARG A 16 -7.60 1.65 -5.06
CA ARG A 16 -7.62 0.47 -4.18
C ARG A 16 -8.55 -0.62 -4.69
N GLN A 17 -9.75 -0.26 -5.16
CA GLN A 17 -10.68 -1.26 -5.70
C GLN A 17 -10.11 -1.93 -6.95
N ARG A 18 -9.51 -1.16 -7.86
CA ARG A 18 -8.84 -1.71 -9.05
C ARG A 18 -7.65 -2.60 -8.68
N ALA A 19 -6.82 -2.16 -7.74
CA ALA A 19 -5.69 -2.95 -7.25
C ALA A 19 -6.12 -4.28 -6.62
N LYS A 20 -7.26 -4.30 -5.89
CA LYS A 20 -7.86 -5.55 -5.35
C LYS A 20 -8.29 -6.51 -6.45
N LEU A 21 -8.71 -6.00 -7.60
CA LEU A 21 -9.07 -6.79 -8.78
C LEU A 21 -7.85 -7.29 -9.58
N GLY A 22 -6.63 -6.99 -9.11
CA GLY A 22 -5.39 -7.46 -9.74
C GLY A 22 -4.77 -6.47 -10.72
N ASP A 23 -5.29 -5.26 -10.82
CA ASP A 23 -4.69 -4.21 -11.65
C ASP A 23 -3.34 -3.75 -11.05
N ARG A 24 -2.26 -4.11 -11.75
CA ARG A 24 -0.88 -3.82 -11.35
C ARG A 24 -0.55 -2.34 -11.45
N GLU A 25 -1.12 -1.62 -12.42
CA GLU A 25 -0.90 -0.19 -12.59
C GLU A 25 -1.57 0.56 -11.44
N ALA A 26 -2.83 0.25 -11.16
CA ALA A 26 -3.55 0.82 -10.03
C ALA A 26 -2.83 0.57 -8.70
N ARG A 27 -2.23 -0.62 -8.52
CA ARG A 27 -1.45 -0.95 -7.32
C ARG A 27 -0.16 -0.15 -7.18
N ARG A 28 0.45 0.30 -8.27
CA ARG A 28 1.60 1.21 -8.23
C ARG A 28 1.15 2.62 -7.88
N THR A 29 0.13 3.12 -8.57
CA THR A 29 -0.37 4.49 -8.42
C THR A 29 -0.99 4.73 -7.05
N VAL A 30 -1.63 3.74 -6.44
CA VAL A 30 -2.26 3.91 -5.12
C VAL A 30 -1.24 4.29 -4.06
N ASN A 31 -0.02 3.75 -4.09
CA ASN A 31 1.01 4.08 -3.10
C ASN A 31 1.44 5.55 -3.16
N GLU A 32 1.54 6.12 -4.37
CA GLU A 32 1.89 7.52 -4.57
C GLU A 32 0.76 8.45 -4.06
N VAL A 33 -0.49 8.06 -4.32
CA VAL A 33 -1.67 8.81 -3.87
C VAL A 33 -1.84 8.73 -2.34
N GLU A 34 -1.65 7.55 -1.71
CA GLU A 34 -1.70 7.41 -0.24
C GLU A 34 -0.61 8.23 0.45
N ALA A 35 0.60 8.29 -0.13
CA ALA A 35 1.71 9.08 0.43
C ALA A 35 1.38 10.57 0.42
N GLU A 36 0.81 11.07 -0.69
CA GLU A 36 0.36 12.45 -0.79
C GLU A 36 -0.81 12.75 0.15
N LEU A 37 -1.77 11.82 0.28
CA LEU A 37 -2.88 11.95 1.22
C LEU A 37 -2.37 12.02 2.66
N THR A 38 -1.44 11.13 3.03
CA THR A 38 -0.81 11.12 4.36
C THR A 38 -0.06 12.41 4.65
N ARG A 39 0.62 12.99 3.65
CA ARG A 39 1.33 14.27 3.78
C ARG A 39 0.39 15.43 4.09
N ARG A 40 -0.83 15.42 3.54
CA ARG A 40 -1.77 16.54 3.63
C ARG A 40 -2.68 16.47 4.86
N ILE A 41 -3.32 15.31 5.06
CA ILE A 41 -4.36 15.14 6.09
C ILE A 41 -3.89 14.30 7.28
N GLY A 42 -2.63 13.86 7.28
CA GLY A 42 -2.08 12.97 8.30
C GLY A 42 -2.40 11.50 8.05
N PRO A 43 -2.03 10.60 8.98
CA PRO A 43 -2.21 9.15 8.80
C PRO A 43 -3.69 8.85 8.59
N THR A 44 -4.03 8.57 7.33
CA THR A 44 -5.39 8.22 6.98
C THR A 44 -5.65 6.81 7.52
N PRO A 45 -6.77 6.53 8.20
CA PRO A 45 -7.14 5.18 8.63
C PRO A 45 -7.56 4.36 7.40
N SER A 46 -6.66 4.21 6.45
CA SER A 46 -6.78 3.29 5.34
C SER A 46 -6.71 1.88 5.92
N GLN A 47 -7.84 1.17 5.90
CA GLN A 47 -7.98 -0.24 6.29
C GLN A 47 -7.00 -1.19 5.57
N MET A 48 -6.27 -0.70 4.57
CA MET A 48 -5.04 -1.31 4.12
C MET A 48 -3.95 -0.93 5.11
N GLY A 49 -3.86 -1.69 6.21
CA GLY A 49 -2.65 -1.72 7.03
C GLY A 49 -1.46 -1.75 6.09
N ALA A 50 -0.55 -0.79 6.26
CA ALA A 50 0.60 -0.57 5.39
C ALA A 50 1.09 -1.93 4.90
N LEU A 51 1.16 -2.12 3.58
CA LEU A 51 1.88 -3.25 3.00
C LEU A 51 3.34 -3.02 3.37
N MET A 52 3.69 -3.33 4.62
CA MET A 52 5.07 -3.41 5.05
C MET A 52 5.72 -4.32 4.03
N PRO A 53 6.88 -3.94 3.46
CA PRO A 53 7.64 -4.88 2.69
C PRO A 53 7.84 -6.07 3.63
N VAL A 54 7.20 -7.20 3.31
CA VAL A 54 7.52 -8.47 3.95
C VAL A 54 8.97 -8.68 3.59
N GLY A 55 9.85 -8.24 4.48
CA GLY A 55 11.26 -8.53 4.42
C GLY A 55 11.34 -10.02 4.16
N ARG A 56 11.97 -10.38 3.04
CA ARG A 56 12.31 -11.76 2.72
C ARG A 56 13.24 -12.24 3.84
N THR A 57 12.66 -12.69 4.93
CA THR A 57 13.38 -13.45 5.95
C THR A 57 12.92 -14.88 5.80
N THR A 58 13.24 -15.48 4.64
CA THR A 58 13.48 -16.91 4.55
C THR A 58 14.68 -17.18 5.45
N THR A 59 14.44 -17.29 6.75
CA THR A 59 15.40 -17.89 7.67
C THR A 59 15.51 -19.34 7.27
N HIS A 60 16.39 -19.63 6.31
CA HIS A 60 16.85 -20.97 5.97
C HIS A 60 17.42 -21.56 7.26
N ARG A 61 16.58 -22.25 8.03
CA ARG A 61 17.06 -23.08 9.13
C ARG A 61 17.80 -24.25 8.48
N PRO A 62 19.12 -24.38 8.68
CA PRO A 62 19.82 -25.52 8.14
C PRO A 62 19.41 -26.77 8.92
N TRP A 63 19.11 -27.83 8.17
CA TRP A 63 18.50 -29.09 8.59
C TRP A 63 19.34 -29.93 9.58
N TRP A 64 20.65 -29.67 9.66
CA TRP A 64 21.59 -30.30 10.59
C TRP A 64 21.45 -29.94 12.08
N ARG A 65 20.59 -28.98 12.47
CA ARG A 65 20.35 -28.63 13.90
C ARG A 65 19.22 -29.44 14.56
N LEU A 66 18.76 -30.52 13.91
CA LEU A 66 17.72 -31.42 14.41
C LEU A 66 18.28 -32.79 14.87
N TRP A 67 19.60 -32.88 15.05
CA TRP A 67 20.30 -34.07 15.55
C TRP A 67 21.16 -33.69 16.75
#